data_AF-A0A845X8M3-F1
#
_entry.id   AF-A0A845X8M3-F1
#
_cell.length_a   1.000
_cell.length_b   1.000
_cell.length_c   1.000
_cell.angle_alpha   90.00
_cell.angle_beta   90.00
_cell.angle_gamma   90.00
#
_symmetry.space_group_name_H-M   'P 1'
#
loop_
_entity.id
_entity.type
_entity.pdbx_description
1 polymer ?
#
loop_
_entity_poly.entity_id
_entity_poly.type
_entity_poly.pdbx_seq_one_letter_code
_entity_poly.pdbx_strand_id
1 'polypeptide(L)'
;MSGLTIPVDTLIISPESNQTSELDSRSDVLKAVYKQLFKENRDLEFFHNAALESAYLQGQFNTRELVRRLLCSEMYRDYILSVNSNYHFVGLCFERVLGRPASKSEVMTWSSFLATQGLDAFAEALTNSEEYMTVFGDNGVPARRSAKISSSNQGIPALPEEQSQKRYGIPTYSYLPPDSIRKLGAVVVVAGAIEVVRIIVMLAASALNTGL
;
A
#
# COMPACT_ATOMS: atom_id res chain seq x y z
N MET A 1 11.39 -76.08 16.70
CA MET A 1 11.83 -75.83 15.31
C MET A 1 10.62 -76.06 14.42
N SER A 2 10.12 -75.00 13.78
CA SER A 2 9.33 -74.97 12.53
C SER A 2 8.79 -73.54 12.41
N GLY A 3 9.29 -72.79 11.42
CA GLY A 3 9.04 -71.37 11.26
C GLY A 3 7.93 -71.02 10.27
N LEU A 4 7.67 -69.70 10.26
CA LEU A 4 7.21 -68.83 9.17
C LEU A 4 5.77 -69.01 8.62
N THR A 5 4.94 -67.98 8.78
CA THR A 5 4.35 -67.17 7.69
C THR A 5 3.45 -66.07 8.27
N ILE A 6 3.80 -64.81 7.99
CA ILE A 6 2.92 -63.64 8.11
C ILE A 6 2.39 -63.36 6.70
N PRO A 7 1.11 -63.00 6.53
CA PRO A 7 0.75 -62.01 5.53
C PRO A 7 0.13 -60.77 6.18
N VAL A 8 0.75 -59.65 5.84
CA VAL A 8 0.30 -58.28 6.10
C VAL A 8 -0.60 -57.92 4.91
N ASP A 9 -1.89 -57.65 5.17
CA ASP A 9 -2.79 -56.96 4.23
C ASP A 9 -3.48 -55.82 5.02
N THR A 10 -3.07 -54.56 4.87
CA THR A 10 -3.33 -53.61 3.77
C THR A 10 -4.64 -52.82 3.97
N LEU A 11 -4.47 -51.60 4.50
CA LEU A 11 -5.09 -50.32 4.13
C LEU A 11 -6.60 -50.08 4.29
N ILE A 12 -6.97 -49.21 5.25
CA ILE A 12 -7.62 -47.92 4.94
C ILE A 12 -7.02 -46.86 5.89
N ILE A 13 -6.01 -46.12 5.43
CA ILE A 13 -5.64 -44.83 6.03
C ILE A 13 -6.30 -43.77 5.15
N SER A 14 -7.35 -43.14 5.67
CA SER A 14 -8.04 -42.02 5.03
C SER A 14 -7.05 -40.86 4.81
N PRO A 15 -6.95 -40.29 3.59
CA PRO A 15 -6.08 -39.15 3.33
C PRO A 15 -6.83 -37.85 3.64
N GLU A 16 -7.13 -37.57 4.92
CA GLU A 16 -7.89 -36.37 5.30
C GLU A 16 -7.08 -35.35 6.11
N SER A 17 -5.83 -35.67 6.49
CA SER A 17 -5.05 -34.83 7.41
C SER A 17 -4.11 -33.81 6.76
N ASN A 18 -3.92 -33.82 5.43
CA ASN A 18 -2.98 -32.89 4.78
C ASN A 18 -3.62 -31.57 4.32
N GLN A 19 -4.95 -31.54 4.12
CA GLN A 19 -5.63 -30.35 3.60
C GLN A 19 -5.84 -29.28 4.68
N THR A 20 -6.12 -29.68 5.92
CA THR A 20 -6.36 -28.74 7.03
C THR A 20 -5.11 -27.97 7.45
N SER A 21 -3.94 -28.60 7.48
CA SER A 21 -2.67 -27.92 7.79
C SER A 21 -2.24 -26.95 6.70
N GLU A 22 -2.49 -27.29 5.43
CA GLU A 22 -2.19 -26.40 4.31
C GLU A 22 -3.14 -25.19 4.26
N LEU A 23 -4.44 -25.39 4.55
CA LEU A 23 -5.42 -24.32 4.63
C LEU A 23 -5.10 -23.33 5.77
N ASP A 24 -4.71 -23.83 6.95
CA ASP A 24 -4.26 -22.98 8.05
C ASP A 24 -3.02 -22.16 7.65
N SER A 25 -2.06 -22.79 6.95
CA SER A 25 -0.86 -22.10 6.47
C SER A 25 -1.16 -21.00 5.43
N ARG A 26 -2.12 -21.24 4.51
CA ARG A 26 -2.54 -20.24 3.50
C ARG A 26 -3.37 -19.12 4.11
N SER A 27 -4.21 -19.43 5.11
CA SER A 27 -4.94 -18.43 5.90
C SER A 27 -3.97 -17.44 6.56
N ASP A 28 -2.89 -17.95 7.15
CA ASP A 28 -1.92 -17.11 7.83
C ASP A 28 -1.12 -16.24 6.86
N VAL A 29 -0.75 -16.82 5.71
CA VAL A 29 -0.14 -16.07 4.60
C VAL A 29 -1.06 -14.97 4.09
N LEU A 30 -2.36 -15.26 3.90
CA LEU A 30 -3.36 -14.29 3.46
C LEU A 30 -3.44 -13.10 4.44
N LYS A 31 -3.56 -13.38 5.74
CA LYS A 31 -3.57 -12.34 6.79
C LYS A 31 -2.29 -11.51 6.79
N ALA A 32 -1.13 -12.15 6.61
CA ALA A 32 0.15 -11.46 6.55
C ALA A 32 0.25 -10.52 5.33
N VAL A 33 -0.23 -10.95 4.16
CA VAL A 33 -0.28 -10.13 2.93
C VAL A 33 -1.18 -8.92 3.12
N TYR A 34 -2.38 -9.09 3.67
CA TYR A 34 -3.28 -7.98 3.98
C TYR A 34 -2.64 -6.97 4.94
N LYS A 35 -2.05 -7.47 6.04
CA LYS A 35 -1.36 -6.62 7.02
C LYS A 35 -0.23 -5.81 6.38
N GLN A 36 0.52 -6.42 5.48
CA GLN A 36 1.63 -5.77 4.79
C GLN A 36 1.16 -4.71 3.79
N LEU A 37 0.15 -5.02 2.97
CA LEU A 37 -0.34 -4.12 1.92
C LEU A 37 -1.16 -2.94 2.45
N PHE A 38 -1.89 -3.12 3.55
CA PHE A 38 -2.80 -2.10 4.06
C PHE A 38 -2.23 -1.29 5.24
N LYS A 39 -1.23 -1.81 5.96
CA LYS A 39 -0.31 -1.23 6.99
C LYS A 39 -0.76 -0.05 7.89
N GLU A 40 -1.35 0.98 7.31
CA GLU A 40 -1.85 2.23 7.91
C GLU A 40 -3.36 2.21 8.19
N ASN A 41 -4.14 1.44 7.43
CA ASN A 41 -5.58 1.33 7.63
C ASN A 41 -5.85 0.35 8.77
N ARG A 42 -6.17 0.89 9.96
CA ARG A 42 -6.33 0.11 11.20
C ARG A 42 -7.54 -0.83 11.20
N ASP A 43 -8.52 -0.59 10.34
CA ASP A 43 -9.76 -1.36 10.32
C ASP A 43 -9.73 -2.41 9.21
N LEU A 44 -8.95 -3.47 9.44
CA LEU A 44 -8.85 -4.64 8.54
C LEU A 44 -10.22 -5.28 8.26
N GLU A 45 -11.20 -5.14 9.16
CA GLU A 45 -12.55 -5.72 9.03
C GLU A 45 -13.31 -5.21 7.80
N PHE A 46 -13.02 -4.00 7.32
CA PHE A 46 -13.67 -3.47 6.12
C PHE A 46 -12.95 -3.87 4.82
N PHE A 47 -11.65 -4.22 4.89
CA PHE A 47 -10.83 -4.51 3.71
C PHE A 47 -10.85 -5.99 3.34
N HIS A 48 -12.02 -6.56 3.09
CA HIS A 48 -12.16 -7.97 2.73
C HIS A 48 -12.81 -8.15 1.37
N ASN A 49 -12.21 -9.01 0.55
CA ASN A 49 -12.76 -9.44 -0.71
C ASN A 49 -12.97 -10.96 -0.65
N ALA A 50 -14.16 -11.36 -0.19
CA ALA A 50 -14.48 -12.76 0.07
C ALA A 50 -14.29 -13.66 -1.16
N ALA A 51 -14.57 -13.16 -2.37
CA ALA A 51 -14.39 -13.92 -3.60
C ALA A 51 -12.90 -14.20 -3.88
N LEU A 52 -12.06 -13.17 -3.73
CA LEU A 52 -10.61 -13.28 -3.91
C LEU A 52 -9.99 -14.17 -2.85
N GLU A 53 -10.39 -14.01 -1.60
CA GLU A 53 -9.91 -14.79 -0.45
C GLU A 53 -10.26 -16.27 -0.59
N SER A 54 -11.51 -16.59 -0.91
CA SER A 54 -11.95 -17.97 -1.12
C SER A 54 -11.17 -18.64 -2.26
N ALA A 55 -10.97 -17.93 -3.38
CA ALA A 55 -10.20 -18.44 -4.51
C ALA A 55 -8.71 -18.68 -4.15
N TYR A 56 -8.12 -17.81 -3.33
CA TYR A 56 -6.76 -18.00 -2.84
C TYR A 56 -6.65 -19.19 -1.88
N LEU A 57 -7.60 -19.34 -0.95
CA LEU A 57 -7.62 -20.45 0.01
C LEU A 57 -7.81 -21.79 -0.71
N GLN A 58 -8.59 -21.83 -1.78
CA GLN A 58 -8.76 -23.00 -2.65
C GLN A 58 -7.54 -23.30 -3.54
N GLY A 59 -6.49 -22.47 -3.51
CA GLY A 59 -5.27 -22.71 -4.28
C GLY A 59 -5.38 -22.38 -5.77
N GLN A 60 -6.39 -21.61 -6.20
CA GLN A 60 -6.56 -21.27 -7.62
C GLN A 60 -5.41 -20.41 -8.18
N PHE A 61 -4.69 -19.70 -7.31
CA PHE A 61 -3.52 -18.91 -7.66
C PHE A 61 -2.52 -18.80 -6.49
N ASN A 62 -1.33 -18.32 -6.82
CA ASN A 62 -0.15 -18.17 -5.95
C ASN A 62 -0.12 -16.80 -5.24
N THR A 63 0.74 -16.66 -4.22
CA THR A 63 0.81 -15.45 -3.38
C THR A 63 1.19 -14.20 -4.17
N ARG A 64 2.02 -14.33 -5.21
CA ARG A 64 2.34 -13.21 -6.13
C ARG A 64 1.09 -12.68 -6.85
N GLU A 65 0.26 -13.58 -7.35
CA GLU A 65 -0.99 -13.22 -8.04
C GLU A 65 -2.03 -12.66 -7.05
N LEU A 66 -2.04 -13.14 -5.80
CA LEU A 66 -2.81 -12.54 -4.70
C LEU A 66 -2.43 -11.06 -4.51
N VAL A 67 -1.13 -10.75 -4.41
CA VAL A 67 -0.63 -9.38 -4.25
C VAL A 67 -1.05 -8.51 -5.45
N ARG A 68 -0.89 -9.01 -6.67
CA ARG A 68 -1.30 -8.31 -7.90
C ARG A 68 -2.78 -7.96 -7.88
N ARG A 69 -3.65 -8.94 -7.60
CA ARG A 69 -5.10 -8.76 -7.56
C ARG A 69 -5.55 -7.83 -6.45
N LEU A 70 -4.88 -7.87 -5.29
CA LEU A 70 -5.16 -6.95 -4.19
C LEU A 70 -4.80 -5.50 -4.54
N LEU A 71 -3.67 -5.26 -5.20
CA LEU A 71 -3.30 -3.92 -5.68
C LEU A 71 -4.32 -3.35 -6.66
N CYS A 72 -4.90 -4.20 -7.51
CA CYS A 72 -5.93 -3.83 -8.49
C CYS A 72 -7.36 -3.78 -7.91
N SER A 73 -7.55 -4.19 -6.65
CA SER A 73 -8.88 -4.24 -6.06
C SER A 73 -9.46 -2.83 -5.89
N GLU A 74 -10.80 -2.72 -5.98
CA GLU A 74 -11.52 -1.47 -5.77
C GLU A 74 -11.16 -0.84 -4.41
N MET A 75 -11.01 -1.67 -3.38
CA MET A 75 -10.63 -1.22 -2.05
C MET A 75 -9.24 -0.56 -2.02
N TYR A 76 -8.26 -1.14 -2.69
CA TYR A 76 -6.92 -0.57 -2.74
C TYR A 76 -6.92 0.73 -3.55
N ARG A 77 -7.70 0.76 -4.63
CA ARG A 77 -7.87 1.95 -5.46
C ARG A 77 -8.53 3.10 -4.70
N ASP A 78 -9.63 2.84 -4.02
CA ASP A 78 -10.42 3.89 -3.37
C ASP A 78 -9.74 4.42 -2.11
N TYR A 79 -9.13 3.55 -1.31
CA TYR A 79 -8.56 3.96 -0.02
C TYR A 79 -7.09 4.33 -0.06
N ILE A 80 -6.33 3.89 -1.08
CA ILE A 80 -4.88 4.15 -1.15
C ILE A 80 -4.55 4.95 -2.40
N LEU A 81 -5.04 4.58 -3.58
CA LEU A 81 -4.70 5.33 -4.80
C LEU A 81 -5.42 6.68 -4.85
N SER A 82 -6.73 6.74 -4.57
CA SER A 82 -7.53 7.97 -4.76
C SER A 82 -7.14 9.12 -3.83
N VAL A 83 -6.67 8.78 -2.63
CA VAL A 83 -6.31 9.75 -1.58
C VAL A 83 -4.86 10.22 -1.67
N ASN A 84 -4.06 9.65 -2.57
CA ASN A 84 -2.63 9.93 -2.70
C ASN A 84 -2.26 10.41 -4.11
N SER A 85 -1.18 11.18 -4.22
CA SER A 85 -0.60 11.49 -5.52
C SER A 85 0.10 10.26 -6.11
N ASN A 86 0.21 10.19 -7.45
CA ASN A 86 0.91 9.09 -8.13
C ASN A 86 2.34 8.89 -7.60
N TYR A 87 3.05 9.97 -7.28
CA TYR A 87 4.39 9.91 -6.70
C TYR A 87 4.40 9.24 -5.32
N HIS A 88 3.47 9.61 -4.44
CA HIS A 88 3.40 9.05 -3.11
C HIS A 88 2.93 7.58 -3.14
N PHE A 89 1.93 7.29 -3.97
CA PHE A 89 1.43 5.93 -4.18
C PHE A 89 2.53 4.96 -4.61
N VAL A 90 3.34 5.34 -5.60
CA VAL A 90 4.48 4.53 -6.04
C VAL A 90 5.45 4.27 -4.90
N GLY A 91 5.75 5.28 -4.08
CA GLY A 91 6.58 5.13 -2.89
C GLY A 91 6.01 4.09 -1.91
N LEU A 92 4.70 4.16 -1.63
CA LEU A 92 4.01 3.19 -0.78
C LEU A 92 4.08 1.77 -1.36
N CYS A 93 3.88 1.60 -2.67
CA CYS A 93 3.95 0.30 -3.32
C CYS A 93 5.35 -0.32 -3.20
N PHE A 94 6.42 0.46 -3.38
CA PHE A 94 7.79 -0.03 -3.20
C PHE A 94 8.05 -0.49 -1.76
N GLU A 95 7.58 0.27 -0.78
CA GLU A 95 7.76 -0.11 0.62
C GLU A 95 6.95 -1.36 1.01
N ARG A 96 5.73 -1.49 0.49
CA ARG A 96 4.78 -2.55 0.87
C ARG A 96 5.03 -3.84 0.09
N VAL A 97 5.27 -3.74 -1.22
CA VAL A 97 5.43 -4.88 -2.15
C VAL A 97 6.90 -5.30 -2.27
N LEU A 98 7.81 -4.35 -2.46
CA LEU A 98 9.25 -4.65 -2.59
C LEU A 98 9.97 -4.60 -1.24
N GLY A 99 9.35 -4.10 -0.17
CA GLY A 99 9.98 -4.08 1.16
C GLY A 99 11.16 -3.11 1.29
N ARG A 100 11.31 -2.13 0.38
CA ARG A 100 12.37 -1.11 0.38
C ARG A 100 11.82 0.27 -0.01
N PRO A 101 12.45 1.38 0.40
CA PRO A 101 12.09 2.69 -0.12
C PRO A 101 12.48 2.82 -1.60
N ALA A 102 11.68 3.54 -2.37
CA ALA A 102 11.99 3.91 -3.75
C ALA A 102 13.00 5.06 -3.80
N SER A 103 13.88 5.04 -4.79
CA SER A 103 14.74 6.18 -5.12
C SER A 103 13.97 7.25 -5.90
N LYS A 104 14.44 8.50 -5.89
CA LYS A 104 13.76 9.62 -6.58
C LYS A 104 13.57 9.35 -8.08
N SER A 105 14.56 8.76 -8.75
CA SER A 105 14.48 8.41 -10.16
C SER A 105 13.44 7.32 -10.42
N GLU A 106 13.40 6.27 -9.58
CA GLU A 106 12.39 5.22 -9.66
C GLU A 106 10.99 5.80 -9.49
N VAL A 107 10.76 6.66 -8.49
CA VAL A 107 9.46 7.28 -8.29
C VAL A 107 9.00 8.06 -9.52
N MET A 108 9.89 8.82 -10.18
CA MET A 108 9.54 9.55 -11.40
C MET A 108 9.18 8.61 -12.56
N THR A 109 10.00 7.59 -12.81
CA THR A 109 9.77 6.64 -13.91
C THR A 109 8.46 5.86 -13.71
N TRP A 110 8.26 5.33 -12.50
CA TRP A 110 7.11 4.49 -12.19
C TRP A 110 5.82 5.29 -12.04
N SER A 111 5.86 6.54 -11.58
CA SER A 111 4.68 7.41 -11.55
C SER A 111 4.23 7.82 -12.95
N SER A 112 5.17 8.06 -13.87
CA SER A 112 4.87 8.28 -15.30
C SER A 112 4.28 7.02 -15.94
N PHE A 113 4.84 5.85 -15.62
CA PHE A 113 4.31 4.56 -16.08
C PHE A 113 2.88 4.32 -15.58
N LEU A 114 2.62 4.57 -14.29
CA LEU A 114 1.28 4.45 -13.71
C LEU A 114 0.27 5.38 -14.39
N ALA A 115 0.66 6.62 -14.69
CA ALA A 115 -0.21 7.59 -15.36
C ALA A 115 -0.53 7.23 -16.82
N THR A 116 0.39 6.53 -17.50
CA THR A 116 0.25 6.20 -18.93
C THR A 116 -0.41 4.84 -19.17
N GLN A 117 -0.07 3.83 -18.36
CA GLN A 117 -0.54 2.45 -18.54
C GLN A 117 -1.64 2.04 -17.55
N GLY A 118 -1.86 2.83 -16.49
CA GLY A 118 -2.84 2.52 -15.46
C GLY A 118 -2.33 1.54 -14.39
N LEU A 119 -3.23 1.23 -13.46
CA LEU A 119 -2.92 0.47 -12.25
C LEU A 119 -2.64 -1.01 -12.52
N ASP A 120 -3.37 -1.61 -13.45
CA ASP A 120 -3.25 -3.05 -13.75
C ASP A 120 -1.87 -3.39 -14.31
N ALA A 121 -1.41 -2.63 -15.30
CA ALA A 121 -0.09 -2.80 -15.89
C ALA A 121 1.02 -2.48 -14.89
N PHE A 122 0.80 -1.48 -14.02
CA PHE A 122 1.72 -1.16 -12.93
C PHE A 122 1.87 -2.33 -11.94
N ALA A 123 0.76 -2.92 -11.49
CA ALA A 123 0.77 -4.04 -10.55
C ALA A 123 1.42 -5.28 -11.16
N GLU A 124 1.13 -5.56 -12.43
CA GLU A 124 1.76 -6.65 -13.19
C GLU A 124 3.27 -6.44 -13.32
N ALA A 125 3.71 -5.26 -13.76
CA ALA A 125 5.14 -4.95 -13.91
C ALA A 125 5.89 -5.01 -12.58
N LEU A 126 5.27 -4.55 -11.48
CA LEU A 126 5.88 -4.56 -10.16
C LEU A 126 6.06 -5.98 -9.61
N THR A 127 5.02 -6.81 -9.73
CA THR A 127 5.03 -8.21 -9.23
C THR A 127 5.85 -9.15 -10.12
N ASN A 128 6.00 -8.85 -11.41
CA ASN A 128 6.86 -9.59 -12.34
C ASN A 128 8.30 -9.09 -12.39
N SER A 129 8.66 -8.09 -11.59
CA SER A 129 10.04 -7.59 -11.55
C SER A 129 11.01 -8.68 -11.08
N GLU A 130 12.19 -8.72 -11.69
CA GLU A 130 13.25 -9.66 -11.32
C GLU A 130 13.62 -9.52 -9.83
N GLU A 131 13.55 -8.30 -9.30
CA GLU A 131 13.77 -8.02 -7.89
C GLU A 131 12.73 -8.71 -6.98
N TYR A 132 11.44 -8.64 -7.34
CA TYR A 132 10.40 -9.32 -6.59
C TYR A 132 10.60 -10.84 -6.62
N MET A 133 10.87 -11.38 -7.81
CA MET A 133 11.07 -12.82 -8.02
C MET A 133 12.28 -13.37 -7.28
N THR A 134 13.38 -12.62 -7.26
CA THR A 134 14.63 -13.04 -6.60
C THR A 134 14.47 -13.12 -5.08
N VAL A 135 13.64 -12.26 -4.49
CA VAL A 135 13.52 -12.21 -3.02
C VAL A 135 12.33 -12.98 -2.47
N PHE A 136 11.16 -12.85 -3.07
CA PHE A 136 9.94 -13.47 -2.55
C PHE A 136 9.53 -14.70 -3.37
N GLY A 137 9.91 -14.75 -4.65
CA GLY A 137 9.44 -15.79 -5.57
C GLY A 137 7.92 -15.76 -5.75
N ASP A 138 7.34 -16.89 -6.12
CA ASP A 138 5.90 -16.99 -6.43
C ASP A 138 4.99 -17.08 -5.20
N ASN A 139 5.48 -17.69 -4.11
CA ASN A 139 4.68 -17.98 -2.92
C ASN A 139 5.09 -17.17 -1.68
N GLY A 140 6.19 -16.43 -1.73
CA GLY A 140 6.66 -15.63 -0.61
C GLY A 140 5.77 -14.43 -0.32
N VAL A 141 5.62 -14.14 0.97
CA VAL A 141 4.92 -12.95 1.46
C VAL A 141 5.85 -11.74 1.32
N PRO A 142 5.39 -10.62 0.74
CA PRO A 142 6.14 -9.38 0.76
C PRO A 142 6.52 -9.01 2.19
N ALA A 143 7.81 -8.92 2.44
CA ALA A 143 8.35 -8.64 3.75
C ALA A 143 9.35 -7.50 3.67
N ARG A 144 9.51 -6.81 4.78
CA ARG A 144 10.43 -5.69 4.88
C ARG A 144 11.88 -6.17 4.74
N ARG A 145 12.62 -5.59 3.79
CA ARG A 145 14.03 -5.92 3.52
C ARG A 145 15.01 -4.85 4.01
N SER A 146 14.56 -3.60 4.13
CA SER A 146 15.43 -2.50 4.58
C SER A 146 15.16 -2.11 6.02
N ALA A 147 16.23 -1.98 6.82
CA ALA A 147 16.20 -1.30 8.12
C ALA A 147 15.84 0.21 7.97
N LYS A 148 15.91 0.76 6.75
CA LYS A 148 15.47 2.11 6.40
C LYS A 148 14.00 2.22 5.96
N ILE A 149 13.04 1.65 6.70
CA ILE A 149 11.60 2.07 6.59
C ILE A 149 11.06 2.52 7.98
N SER A 150 10.24 3.56 8.09
CA SER A 150 9.69 3.92 9.41
C SER A 150 8.76 2.80 9.88
N SER A 151 9.07 2.17 11.02
CA SER A 151 8.28 1.08 11.59
C SER A 151 7.39 1.66 12.67
N SER A 152 6.10 1.82 12.41
CA SER A 152 5.11 2.17 13.43
C SER A 152 4.45 0.96 14.09
N ASN A 153 4.73 -0.30 13.69
CA ASN A 153 3.88 -1.41 14.15
C ASN A 153 4.52 -2.82 14.26
N GLN A 154 5.80 -2.92 14.65
CA GLN A 154 6.50 -4.22 14.82
C GLN A 154 7.10 -4.46 16.22
N GLY A 155 6.72 -3.68 17.24
CA GLY A 155 7.28 -3.85 18.60
C GLY A 155 8.78 -3.52 18.71
N ILE A 156 9.40 -3.06 17.63
CA ILE A 156 10.72 -2.42 17.64
C ILE A 156 10.49 -0.96 18.01
N PRO A 157 11.16 -0.41 19.04
CA PRO A 157 11.08 1.00 19.38
C PRO A 157 11.33 1.85 18.14
N ALA A 158 10.52 2.89 17.94
CA ALA A 158 10.79 3.86 16.89
C ALA A 158 12.27 4.28 17.01
N LEU A 159 12.99 4.29 15.88
CA LEU A 159 14.38 4.76 15.87
C LEU A 159 14.42 6.15 16.54
N PRO A 160 15.41 6.43 17.40
CA PRO A 160 15.58 7.75 17.99
C PRO A 160 15.47 8.83 16.92
N GLU A 161 14.81 9.95 17.24
CA GLU A 161 14.44 10.98 16.27
C GLU A 161 15.62 11.43 15.39
N GLU A 162 16.80 11.59 16.00
CA GLU A 162 18.05 11.93 15.32
C GLU A 162 18.45 10.89 14.25
N GLN A 163 18.31 9.60 14.55
CA GLN A 163 18.64 8.51 13.63
C GLN A 163 17.60 8.39 12.51
N SER A 164 16.34 8.68 12.81
CA SER A 164 15.27 8.79 11.81
C SER A 164 15.57 9.92 10.82
N GLN A 165 15.86 11.13 11.32
CA GLN A 165 16.16 12.30 10.51
C GLN A 165 17.40 12.10 9.61
N LYS A 166 18.46 11.45 10.11
CA LYS A 166 19.66 11.10 9.30
C LYS A 166 19.37 10.08 8.18
N ARG A 167 18.33 9.26 8.35
CA ARG A 167 18.05 8.10 7.49
C ARG A 167 17.01 8.39 6.41
N TYR A 168 16.01 9.23 6.70
CA TYR A 168 14.91 9.61 5.81
C TYR A 168 14.91 11.08 5.38
N GLY A 169 15.77 11.91 5.98
CA GLY A 169 15.60 13.36 5.93
C GLY A 169 14.46 13.82 6.84
N ILE A 170 14.36 15.13 7.07
CA ILE A 170 13.23 15.69 7.82
C ILE A 170 11.96 15.43 6.99
N PRO A 171 10.91 14.77 7.53
CA PRO A 171 9.66 14.59 6.82
C PRO A 171 9.11 15.98 6.46
N THR A 172 8.88 16.23 5.16
CA THR A 172 8.47 17.54 4.63
C THR A 172 7.14 18.04 5.18
N TYR A 173 6.38 17.17 5.86
CA TYR A 173 5.12 17.51 6.52
C TYR A 173 5.24 17.83 8.02
N SER A 174 6.44 17.77 8.61
CA SER A 174 6.61 18.08 10.04
C SER A 174 6.81 19.56 10.35
N TYR A 175 6.77 20.43 9.34
CA TYR A 175 6.68 21.88 9.54
C TYR A 175 5.24 22.33 9.32
N LEU A 176 4.38 22.02 10.28
CA LEU A 176 3.18 22.83 10.42
C LEU A 176 3.64 24.15 11.05
N PRO A 177 3.54 25.29 10.33
CA PRO A 177 3.96 26.55 10.91
C PRO A 177 3.14 26.79 12.19
N PRO A 178 3.73 27.37 13.26
CA PRO A 178 3.05 27.59 14.53
C PRO A 178 1.67 28.22 14.32
N ASP A 179 0.71 27.90 15.18
CA ASP A 179 -0.71 28.27 14.98
C ASP A 179 -0.92 29.76 14.68
N SER A 180 -0.06 30.62 15.22
CA SER A 180 -0.03 32.06 14.92
C SER A 180 0.17 32.36 13.43
N ILE A 181 1.07 31.66 12.75
CA ILE A 181 1.38 31.84 11.32
C ILE A 181 0.27 31.28 10.44
N ARG A 182 -0.38 30.16 10.84
CA ARG A 182 -1.53 29.59 10.11
C ARG A 182 -2.72 30.53 10.12
N LYS A 183 -3.01 31.09 11.30
CA LYS A 183 -4.05 32.11 11.47
C LYS A 183 -3.72 33.37 10.67
N LEU A 184 -2.46 33.80 10.69
CA LEU A 184 -2.01 34.95 9.90
C LEU A 184 -2.17 34.72 8.39
N GLY A 185 -1.75 33.56 7.89
CA GLY A 185 -1.89 33.19 6.48
C GLY A 185 -3.35 33.14 6.03
N ALA A 186 -4.24 32.58 6.86
CA ALA A 186 -5.68 32.59 6.59
C ALA A 186 -6.25 34.02 6.54
N VAL A 187 -5.83 34.91 7.46
CA VAL A 187 -6.26 36.31 7.48
C VAL A 187 -5.78 37.08 6.24
N VAL A 188 -4.54 36.88 5.81
CA VAL A 188 -3.98 37.53 4.61
C VAL A 188 -4.73 37.09 3.35
N VAL A 189 -5.05 35.81 3.21
CA VAL A 189 -5.82 35.29 2.07
C VAL A 189 -7.24 35.86 2.04
N VAL A 190 -7.91 35.93 3.20
CA VAL A 190 -9.26 36.51 3.30
C VAL A 190 -9.25 38.00 2.98
N ALA A 191 -8.28 38.77 3.49
CA ALA A 191 -8.16 40.20 3.19
C ALA A 191 -7.91 40.46 1.69
N GLY A 192 -7.05 39.66 1.05
CA GLY A 192 -6.81 39.74 -0.39
C GLY A 192 -8.07 39.46 -1.21
N ALA A 193 -8.85 38.44 -0.85
CA ALA A 193 -10.10 38.12 -1.53
C ALA A 193 -11.13 39.25 -1.43
N ILE A 194 -11.25 39.90 -0.26
CA ILE A 194 -12.14 41.05 -0.06
C ILE A 194 -11.75 42.20 -0.99
N GLU A 195 -10.48 42.53 -1.07
CA GLU A 195 -10.03 43.67 -1.88
C GLU A 195 -10.20 43.42 -3.38
N VAL A 196 -9.96 42.18 -3.83
CA VAL A 196 -10.24 41.76 -5.21
C VAL A 196 -11.72 41.89 -5.54
N VAL A 197 -12.61 41.42 -4.65
CA VAL A 197 -14.07 41.55 -4.84
C VAL A 197 -14.48 43.01 -4.88
N ARG A 198 -13.95 43.86 -4.00
CA ARG A 198 -14.24 45.30 -3.98
C ARG A 198 -13.85 45.98 -5.30
N ILE A 199 -12.69 45.67 -5.86
CA ILE A 199 -12.23 46.21 -7.15
C ILE A 199 -13.18 45.79 -8.28
N ILE A 200 -13.57 44.51 -8.31
CA ILE A 200 -14.50 43.99 -9.34
C ILE A 200 -15.86 44.68 -9.25
N VAL A 201 -16.41 44.83 -8.04
CA VAL A 201 -17.70 45.51 -7.84
C VAL A 201 -17.61 46.99 -8.23
N MET A 202 -16.51 47.68 -7.91
CA MET A 202 -16.31 49.08 -8.27
C MET A 202 -16.19 49.28 -9.79
N LEU A 203 -15.50 48.37 -10.48
CA LEU A 203 -15.42 48.37 -11.94
C LEU A 203 -16.79 48.11 -12.58
N ALA A 204 -17.56 47.14 -12.07
CA ALA A 204 -18.90 46.84 -12.57
C ALA A 204 -19.86 48.03 -12.37
N ALA A 205 -19.84 48.67 -11.19
CA ALA A 205 -20.66 49.85 -10.90
C ALA A 205 -20.29 51.05 -11.80
N SER A 206 -19.00 51.26 -12.05
CA SER A 206 -18.52 52.30 -12.97
C SER A 206 -19.02 52.06 -14.40
N ALA A 207 -18.95 50.82 -14.90
CA ALA A 207 -19.44 50.45 -16.22
C ALA A 207 -20.96 50.62 -16.39
N LEU A 208 -21.74 50.46 -15.31
CA LEU A 208 -23.17 50.74 -15.30
C LEU A 208 -23.50 52.24 -15.31
N ASN A 209 -22.64 53.07 -14.71
CA ASN A 209 -22.89 54.51 -14.56
C ASN A 209 -22.43 55.34 -15.78
N THR A 210 -21.64 54.78 -16.68
CA THR A 210 -21.18 55.43 -17.94
C THR A 210 -22.06 55.10 -19.16
N GLY A 211 -23.15 54.36 -18.96
CA GLY A 211 -24.11 53.96 -19.99
C GLY A 211 -25.39 54.80 -20.07
N LEU A 212 -25.34 56.08 -19.68
CA LEU A 212 -26.44 57.06 -19.80
C LEU A 212 -25.94 58.38 -20.37
#